data_AF-A0A2K9NV60-F1
#
_entry.id   AF-A0A2K9NV60-F1
#
_cell.length_a   1.000
_cell.length_b   1.000
_cell.length_c   1.000
_cell.angle_alpha   90.00
_cell.angle_beta   90.00
_cell.angle_gamma   90.00
#
_symmetry.space_group_name_H-M   'P 1'
#
loop_
_entity.id
_entity.type
_entity.pdbx_description
1 polymer ?
#
loop_
_entity_poly.entity_id
_entity_poly.type
_entity_poly.pdbx_seq_one_letter_code
_entity_poly.pdbx_strand_id
1 'polypeptide(L)'
;MKSIYIGLMLMVLNPFTVFAKGGDDTGNGGSGLLKRSPVQQYSCILKAGKYSPENGGVEITSYARQFFYYLNEVMPEPIEENPFYVCHDAQLYGERDSIEFPRLDLISNIFPVYSRFDSRFQGDSSGKMQIDRIIQERVLKEIGVNYQSDLFFKYRFNGNSFGYVVRPFLDTYTNSYYCPSTNNFFISPVLKIITEYTGETEGLYLGQMEPQRLVTPNENRTIIAELQVAEKNIMKYGFYIRDGQKKRIEYEDQIETETIYFYYPFSDVQDPLVKGSRKIVTVKFADPESYTKKLGCVFSKN
;
A
#
# COMPACT_ATOMS: atom_id res chain seq x y z
N MET A 1 23.11 -53.38 -24.80
CA MET A 1 22.66 -51.98 -24.99
C MET A 1 22.44 -51.38 -23.62
N LYS A 2 23.25 -50.39 -23.22
CA LYS A 2 23.14 -49.71 -21.91
C LYS A 2 22.32 -48.44 -22.10
N SER A 3 21.14 -48.37 -21.50
CA SER A 3 20.34 -47.13 -21.41
C SER A 3 20.95 -46.21 -20.36
N ILE A 4 21.27 -44.99 -20.79
CA ILE A 4 21.69 -43.88 -19.93
C ILE A 4 20.43 -43.07 -19.63
N TYR A 5 20.00 -43.06 -18.36
CA TYR A 5 18.97 -42.15 -17.88
C TYR A 5 19.63 -40.81 -17.54
N ILE A 6 19.35 -39.78 -18.34
CA ILE A 6 19.70 -38.39 -18.04
C ILE A 6 18.53 -37.81 -17.23
N GLY A 7 18.72 -37.72 -15.91
CA GLY A 7 17.79 -37.01 -15.03
C GLY A 7 17.93 -35.51 -15.21
N LEU A 8 16.96 -34.90 -15.90
CA LEU A 8 16.85 -33.45 -16.03
C LEU A 8 16.30 -32.90 -14.70
N MET A 9 17.19 -32.41 -13.84
CA MET A 9 16.83 -31.75 -12.59
C MET A 9 16.34 -30.33 -12.92
N LEU A 10 15.02 -30.11 -12.90
CA LEU A 10 14.43 -28.77 -12.94
C LEU A 10 14.82 -28.03 -11.65
N MET A 11 15.76 -27.09 -11.75
CA MET A 11 15.95 -26.07 -10.73
C MET A 11 14.80 -25.07 -10.82
N VAL A 12 13.93 -25.07 -9.81
CA VAL A 12 12.99 -23.97 -9.56
C VAL A 12 13.81 -22.78 -9.10
N LEU A 13 14.06 -21.83 -10.00
CA LEU A 13 14.62 -20.53 -9.65
C LEU A 13 13.55 -19.74 -8.91
N ASN A 14 13.63 -19.73 -7.57
CA ASN A 14 12.97 -18.70 -6.77
C ASN A 14 13.59 -17.34 -7.16
N PRO A 15 12.81 -16.35 -7.61
CA PRO A 15 13.31 -15.00 -7.75
C PRO A 15 13.44 -14.39 -6.35
N PHE A 16 14.51 -14.73 -5.64
CA PHE A 16 14.95 -13.90 -4.52
C PHE A 16 15.31 -12.54 -5.10
N THR A 17 14.41 -11.58 -4.90
CA THR A 17 14.71 -10.18 -5.16
C THR A 17 15.87 -9.80 -4.24
N VAL A 18 17.03 -9.49 -4.83
CA VAL A 18 18.17 -8.96 -4.11
C VAL A 18 17.77 -7.59 -3.60
N PHE A 19 17.37 -7.50 -2.34
CA PHE A 19 17.26 -6.22 -1.66
C PHE A 19 18.68 -5.68 -1.49
N ALA A 20 18.89 -4.44 -1.93
CA ALA A 20 20.10 -3.70 -1.60
C ALA A 20 20.34 -3.79 -0.09
N LYS A 21 21.46 -4.42 0.28
CA LYS A 21 21.96 -4.49 1.64
C LYS A 21 21.97 -3.06 2.19
N GLY A 22 21.11 -2.79 3.18
CA GLY A 22 21.15 -1.54 3.93
C GLY A 22 22.57 -1.33 4.43
N GLY A 23 23.11 -0.13 4.23
CA GLY A 23 24.46 0.24 4.64
C GLY A 23 24.69 -0.09 6.12
N ASP A 24 25.92 -0.47 6.44
CA ASP A 24 26.36 -0.85 7.78
C ASP A 24 26.00 0.23 8.81
N ASP A 25 25.15 -0.16 9.76
CA ASP A 25 24.88 0.56 11.00
C ASP A 25 26.09 0.38 11.95
N THR A 26 27.10 1.22 11.80
CA THR A 26 28.06 1.49 12.88
C THR A 26 28.09 2.98 13.18
N GLY A 27 27.12 3.42 13.98
CA GLY A 27 27.26 4.49 14.97
C GLY A 27 27.97 5.78 14.55
N ASN A 28 27.43 6.53 13.59
CA ASN A 28 27.54 8.00 13.57
C ASN A 28 26.59 8.60 12.52
N GLY A 29 25.49 9.23 12.95
CA GLY A 29 24.66 10.14 12.12
C GLY A 29 24.37 9.70 10.69
N GLY A 30 23.92 8.45 10.49
CA GLY A 30 23.92 7.73 9.21
C GLY A 30 23.43 8.54 8.01
N SER A 31 24.38 8.94 7.16
CA SER A 31 24.12 9.49 5.83
C SER A 31 23.55 8.40 4.91
N GLY A 32 22.73 8.81 3.93
CA GLY A 32 22.15 7.92 2.92
C GLY A 32 20.71 7.50 3.21
N LEU A 33 20.17 6.72 2.28
CA LEU A 33 18.75 6.38 2.23
C LEU A 33 18.24 5.70 3.52
N LEU A 34 16.99 6.01 3.86
CA LEU A 34 16.25 5.38 4.96
C LEU A 34 15.98 3.90 4.66
N LYS A 35 16.07 3.06 5.69
CA LYS A 35 15.69 1.65 5.59
C LYS A 35 14.21 1.57 5.24
N ARG A 36 13.85 0.67 4.33
CA ARG A 36 12.50 0.48 3.83
C ARG A 36 11.97 -0.88 4.25
N SER A 37 10.67 -0.93 4.56
CA SER A 37 9.94 -2.16 4.84
C SER A 37 8.82 -2.31 3.79
N PRO A 38 8.87 -3.33 2.92
CA PRO A 38 7.84 -3.55 1.91
C PRO A 38 6.52 -3.99 2.54
N VAL A 39 5.42 -3.35 2.12
CA VAL A 39 4.06 -3.76 2.48
C VAL A 39 3.55 -4.78 1.48
N GLN A 40 2.97 -5.86 1.99
CA GLN A 40 2.27 -6.90 1.24
C GLN A 40 0.76 -6.69 1.39
N GLN A 41 0.00 -7.13 0.40
CA GLN A 41 -1.47 -7.15 0.46
C GLN A 41 -1.98 -8.55 0.17
N TYR A 42 -3.01 -8.98 0.90
CA TYR A 42 -3.78 -10.17 0.56
C TYR A 42 -5.27 -9.90 0.75
N SER A 43 -6.11 -10.82 0.30
CA SER A 43 -7.54 -10.74 0.49
C SER A 43 -8.08 -11.90 1.31
N CYS A 44 -9.24 -11.70 1.90
CA CYS A 44 -10.03 -12.77 2.48
C CYS A 44 -11.48 -12.66 2.01
N ILE A 45 -12.13 -13.81 1.94
CA ILE A 45 -13.53 -13.95 1.54
C ILE A 45 -14.36 -14.17 2.79
N LEU A 46 -15.30 -13.27 3.02
CA LEU A 46 -16.38 -13.44 3.97
C LEU A 46 -17.51 -14.16 3.28
N LYS A 47 -17.93 -15.30 3.81
CA LYS A 47 -19.08 -16.07 3.36
C LYS A 47 -20.27 -15.70 4.25
N ALA A 48 -21.45 -15.55 3.67
CA ALA A 48 -22.70 -15.51 4.43
C ALA A 48 -23.69 -16.46 3.77
N GLY A 49 -24.41 -17.20 4.60
CA GLY A 49 -25.31 -18.25 4.15
C GLY A 49 -26.55 -18.38 5.03
N LYS A 50 -27.50 -19.17 4.55
CA LYS A 50 -28.73 -19.52 5.27
C LYS A 50 -28.75 -21.00 5.57
N TYR A 51 -29.30 -21.37 6.72
CA TYR A 51 -29.55 -22.79 6.99
C TYR A 51 -30.58 -23.32 6.00
N SER A 52 -30.23 -24.37 5.26
CA SER A 52 -31.12 -25.09 4.35
C SER A 52 -31.59 -26.38 5.04
N PRO A 53 -32.88 -26.47 5.40
CA PRO A 53 -33.44 -27.67 6.03
C PRO A 53 -33.36 -28.92 5.13
N GLU A 54 -33.35 -28.72 3.81
CA GLU A 54 -33.32 -29.80 2.81
C GLU A 54 -31.97 -30.52 2.78
N ASN A 55 -30.88 -29.78 3.00
CA ASN A 55 -29.52 -30.30 2.94
C ASN A 55 -28.88 -30.50 4.32
N GLY A 56 -29.59 -30.15 5.40
CA GLY A 56 -29.11 -30.23 6.79
C GLY A 56 -27.88 -29.35 7.07
N GLY A 57 -27.65 -28.30 6.28
CA GLY A 57 -26.42 -27.52 6.28
C GLY A 57 -26.62 -26.04 5.97
N VAL A 58 -25.54 -25.26 6.02
CA VAL A 58 -25.55 -23.84 5.66
C VAL A 58 -25.27 -23.69 4.17
N GLU A 59 -26.25 -23.18 3.42
CA GLU A 59 -26.09 -22.80 2.02
C GLU A 59 -25.50 -21.39 1.94
N ILE A 60 -24.36 -21.23 1.29
CA ILE A 60 -23.71 -19.92 1.13
C ILE A 60 -24.42 -19.11 0.04
N THR A 61 -25.01 -17.99 0.43
CA THR A 61 -25.86 -17.15 -0.43
C THR A 61 -25.18 -15.87 -0.88
N SER A 62 -24.09 -15.44 -0.21
CA SER A 62 -23.38 -14.21 -0.55
C SER A 62 -21.93 -14.24 -0.08
N TYR A 63 -21.10 -13.45 -0.74
CA TYR A 63 -19.68 -13.32 -0.44
C TYR A 63 -19.29 -11.85 -0.43
N ALA A 64 -18.35 -11.50 0.43
CA ALA A 64 -17.68 -10.21 0.40
C ALA A 64 -16.17 -10.40 0.47
N ARG A 65 -15.41 -9.48 -0.11
CA ARG A 65 -13.95 -9.48 -0.05
C ARG A 65 -13.48 -8.36 0.86
N GLN A 66 -12.50 -8.64 1.70
CA GLN A 66 -11.75 -7.65 2.46
C GLN A 66 -10.27 -7.76 2.16
N PHE A 67 -9.54 -6.66 2.28
CA PHE A 67 -8.10 -6.60 2.04
C PHE A 67 -7.35 -6.36 3.34
N PHE A 68 -6.22 -7.04 3.45
CA PHE A 68 -5.35 -7.00 4.59
C PHE A 68 -3.94 -6.68 4.15
N TYR A 69 -3.18 -6.10 5.08
CA TYR A 69 -1.86 -5.58 4.83
C TYR A 69 -0.93 -6.05 5.92
N TYR A 70 0.28 -6.44 5.55
CA TYR A 70 1.33 -6.81 6.50
C TYR A 70 2.70 -6.41 5.98
N LEU A 71 3.67 -6.30 6.88
CA LEU A 71 5.06 -6.04 6.52
C LEU A 71 5.72 -7.35 6.12
N ASN A 72 6.56 -7.35 5.09
CA ASN A 72 7.26 -8.56 4.66
C ASN A 72 8.05 -9.25 5.79
N GLU A 73 8.49 -8.49 6.79
CA GLU A 73 9.23 -8.95 7.96
C GLU A 73 8.34 -9.57 9.06
N VAL A 74 7.01 -9.40 8.97
CA VAL A 74 6.05 -9.87 9.99
C VAL A 74 4.87 -10.54 9.28
N MET A 75 4.89 -11.87 9.22
CA MET A 75 3.77 -12.64 8.68
C MET A 75 2.49 -12.36 9.47
N PRO A 76 1.33 -12.28 8.80
CA PRO A 76 0.07 -12.02 9.48
C PRO A 76 -0.32 -13.24 10.31
N GLU A 77 -0.77 -12.99 11.53
CA GLU A 77 -1.36 -14.02 12.37
C GLU A 77 -2.56 -14.66 11.66
N PRO A 78 -2.83 -15.96 11.89
CA PRO A 78 -4.05 -16.59 11.42
C PRO A 78 -5.27 -15.81 11.91
N ILE A 79 -6.27 -15.65 11.04
CA ILE A 79 -7.53 -15.07 11.47
C ILE A 79 -8.21 -16.04 12.43
N GLU A 80 -8.74 -15.52 13.54
CA GLU A 80 -9.44 -16.31 14.56
C GLU A 80 -10.46 -17.27 13.93
N GLU A 81 -10.62 -18.46 14.51
CA GLU A 81 -11.45 -19.55 13.97
C GLU A 81 -12.87 -19.07 13.65
N ASN A 82 -13.09 -18.71 12.38
CA ASN A 82 -14.37 -18.30 11.86
C ASN A 82 -14.61 -18.99 10.51
N PRO A 83 -15.52 -19.99 10.44
CA PRO A 83 -15.77 -20.74 9.20
C PRO A 83 -16.36 -19.88 8.07
N PHE A 84 -16.79 -18.66 8.40
CA PHE A 84 -17.27 -17.68 7.44
C PHE A 84 -16.16 -16.78 6.90
N TYR A 85 -14.91 -16.99 7.30
CA TYR A 85 -13.77 -16.17 6.92
C TYR A 85 -12.66 -17.05 6.33
N VAL A 86 -12.36 -16.86 5.05
CA VAL A 86 -11.37 -17.68 4.34
C VAL A 86 -10.31 -16.81 3.69
N CYS A 87 -9.05 -17.00 4.08
CA CYS A 87 -7.90 -16.21 3.63
C CYS A 87 -6.88 -17.01 2.80
N HIS A 88 -7.15 -18.28 2.57
CA HIS A 88 -6.31 -19.23 1.83
C HIS A 88 -7.20 -20.16 0.98
N ASP A 89 -6.59 -21.06 0.22
CA ASP A 89 -7.34 -22.08 -0.52
C ASP A 89 -7.87 -23.17 0.44
N ALA A 90 -9.12 -23.02 0.86
CA ALA A 90 -9.77 -23.95 1.78
C ALA A 90 -10.01 -25.35 1.19
N GLN A 91 -10.04 -25.51 -0.14
CA GLN A 91 -10.19 -26.82 -0.77
C GLN A 91 -8.91 -27.65 -0.61
N LEU A 92 -7.75 -26.99 -0.65
CA LEU A 92 -6.45 -27.63 -0.55
C LEU A 92 -5.98 -27.80 0.90
N TYR A 93 -6.20 -26.80 1.76
CA TYR A 93 -5.64 -26.76 3.12
C TYR A 93 -6.67 -26.91 4.24
N GLY A 94 -7.96 -27.06 3.90
CA GLY A 94 -9.06 -27.14 4.86
C GLY A 94 -9.55 -25.76 5.33
N GLU A 95 -10.61 -25.73 6.15
CA GLU A 95 -11.29 -24.48 6.53
C GLU A 95 -10.59 -23.69 7.65
N ARG A 96 -9.65 -24.30 8.40
CA ARG A 96 -8.91 -23.60 9.46
C ARG A 96 -7.76 -22.80 8.87
N ASP A 97 -7.63 -21.54 9.27
CA ASP A 97 -6.53 -20.69 8.83
C ASP A 97 -5.20 -21.06 9.52
N SER A 98 -4.09 -20.85 8.82
CA SER A 98 -2.73 -21.08 9.33
C SER A 98 -1.75 -20.10 8.70
N ILE A 99 -0.70 -19.77 9.45
CA ILE A 99 0.41 -18.94 8.99
C ILE A 99 1.21 -19.61 7.87
N GLU A 100 1.13 -20.93 7.75
CA GLU A 100 1.83 -21.74 6.75
C GLU A 100 1.14 -21.74 5.38
N PHE A 101 -0.13 -21.31 5.32
CA PHE A 101 -0.92 -21.39 4.09
C PHE A 101 -0.75 -20.13 3.22
N PRO A 102 -0.57 -20.29 1.90
CA PRO A 102 -0.53 -19.16 0.98
C PRO A 102 -1.81 -18.31 1.06
N ARG A 103 -1.63 -17.00 1.22
CA ARG A 103 -2.75 -16.05 1.31
C ARG A 103 -3.40 -15.82 -0.05
N LEU A 104 -4.73 -15.71 -0.08
CA LEU A 104 -5.50 -15.43 -1.29
C LEU A 104 -5.13 -14.05 -1.87
N ASP A 105 -5.02 -13.99 -3.19
CA ASP A 105 -4.67 -12.78 -3.93
C ASP A 105 -3.45 -12.04 -3.36
N LEU A 106 -2.43 -12.77 -2.89
CA LEU A 106 -1.22 -12.17 -2.35
C LEU A 106 -0.53 -11.33 -3.43
N ILE A 107 -0.46 -10.01 -3.21
CA ILE A 107 0.32 -9.08 -3.99
C ILE A 107 1.50 -8.62 -3.16
N SER A 108 2.68 -8.99 -3.64
CA SER A 108 3.91 -8.64 -2.94
C SER A 108 4.40 -7.23 -3.25
N ASN A 109 4.95 -6.58 -2.22
CA ASN A 109 5.64 -5.30 -2.33
C ASN A 109 4.81 -4.18 -2.98
N ILE A 110 3.52 -4.08 -2.63
CA ILE A 110 2.60 -3.12 -3.26
C ILE A 110 3.06 -1.66 -3.11
N PHE A 111 3.64 -1.33 -1.98
CA PHE A 111 4.40 -0.10 -1.74
C PHE A 111 5.34 -0.32 -0.53
N PRO A 112 6.50 0.34 -0.50
CA PRO A 112 7.38 0.35 0.66
C PRO A 112 7.15 1.56 1.57
N VAL A 113 7.09 1.33 2.88
CA VAL A 113 7.16 2.38 3.90
C VAL A 113 8.57 2.50 4.46
N TYR A 114 8.88 3.58 5.17
CA TYR A 114 10.13 3.68 5.91
C TYR A 114 10.06 2.83 7.17
N SER A 115 11.11 2.04 7.40
CA SER A 115 11.10 0.97 8.39
C SER A 115 11.06 1.54 9.80
N ARG A 116 10.16 1.00 10.64
CA ARG A 116 10.16 1.29 12.09
C ARG A 116 11.42 0.82 12.81
N PHE A 117 12.23 0.00 12.15
CA PHE A 117 13.49 -0.53 12.66
C PHE A 117 14.71 0.29 12.20
N ASP A 118 14.53 1.38 11.45
CA ASP A 118 15.61 2.33 11.21
C ASP A 118 15.87 3.12 12.50
N SER A 119 17.11 3.09 12.98
CA SER A 119 17.50 3.74 14.23
C SER A 119 17.26 5.25 14.22
N ARG A 120 17.22 5.88 13.04
CA ARG A 120 16.98 7.33 12.88
C ARG A 120 15.53 7.74 13.15
N PHE A 121 14.59 6.80 13.24
CA PHE A 121 13.22 7.08 13.69
C PHE A 121 13.03 6.95 15.21
N GLN A 122 14.08 6.64 15.97
CA GLN A 122 14.01 6.67 17.42
C GLN A 122 13.86 8.12 17.88
N GLY A 123 12.86 8.38 18.74
CA GLY A 123 12.63 9.70 19.32
C GLY A 123 13.72 10.06 20.33
N ASP A 124 14.07 11.34 20.41
CA ASP A 124 14.86 11.86 21.52
C ASP A 124 13.99 12.10 22.78
N SER A 125 14.58 12.68 23.82
CA SER A 125 13.86 13.01 25.07
C SER A 125 12.72 14.03 24.89
N SER A 126 12.66 14.72 23.74
CA SER A 126 11.57 15.64 23.37
C SER A 126 10.49 14.97 22.50
N GLY A 127 10.68 13.70 22.12
CA GLY A 127 9.78 12.96 21.24
C GLY A 127 9.96 13.28 19.75
N LYS A 128 10.95 14.10 19.37
CA LYS A 128 11.29 14.38 17.98
C LYS A 128 12.13 13.25 17.39
N MET A 129 11.86 12.87 16.14
CA MET A 129 12.61 11.82 15.47
C MET A 129 14.02 12.33 15.15
N GLN A 130 15.04 11.48 15.37
CA GLN A 130 16.43 11.86 15.06
C GLN A 130 16.62 12.26 13.59
N ILE A 131 15.92 11.62 12.66
CA ILE A 131 15.98 11.94 11.23
C ILE A 131 15.54 13.37 10.92
N ASP A 132 14.49 13.88 11.58
CA ASP A 132 14.04 15.27 11.38
C ASP A 132 15.16 16.23 11.80
N ARG A 133 15.80 16.00 12.95
CA ARG A 133 16.93 16.79 13.41
C ARG A 133 18.12 16.74 12.44
N ILE A 134 18.48 15.54 11.96
CA ILE A 134 19.57 15.36 11.00
C ILE A 134 19.34 16.20 9.73
N ILE A 135 18.12 16.16 9.19
CA ILE A 135 17.75 16.94 7.99
C ILE A 135 17.80 18.44 8.30
N GLN A 136 17.20 18.88 9.41
CA GLN A 136 17.16 20.30 9.80
C GLN A 136 18.57 20.87 10.00
N GLU A 137 19.45 20.13 10.69
CA GLU A 137 20.86 20.53 10.89
C GLU A 137 21.63 20.62 9.57
N ARG A 138 21.40 19.67 8.63
CA ARG A 138 22.02 19.74 7.30
C ARG A 138 21.51 20.90 6.48
N VAL A 139 20.20 21.16 6.48
CA VAL A 139 19.61 22.31 5.77
C VAL A 139 20.18 23.63 6.32
N LEU A 140 20.30 23.76 7.64
CA LEU A 140 20.92 24.95 8.24
C LEU A 140 22.40 25.07 7.86
N LYS A 141 23.15 23.96 7.92
CA LYS A 141 24.60 23.96 7.64
C LYS A 141 24.94 24.19 6.17
N GLU A 142 24.20 23.59 5.25
CA GLU A 142 24.52 23.58 3.81
C GLU A 142 23.82 24.71 3.06
N ILE A 143 22.63 25.13 3.51
CA ILE A 143 21.80 26.12 2.81
C ILE A 143 21.70 27.43 3.61
N GLY A 144 21.98 27.42 4.92
CA GLY A 144 21.86 28.59 5.79
C GLY A 144 20.41 28.92 6.17
N VAL A 145 19.47 28.02 5.91
CA VAL A 145 18.05 28.21 6.21
C VAL A 145 17.70 27.45 7.49
N ASN A 146 17.07 28.14 8.43
CA ASN A 146 16.49 27.49 9.61
C ASN A 146 15.19 26.77 9.20
N TYR A 147 15.32 25.51 8.83
CA TYR A 147 14.20 24.65 8.46
C TYR A 147 13.68 23.93 9.70
N GLN A 148 12.39 24.05 9.98
CA GLN A 148 11.72 23.32 11.06
C GLN A 148 10.50 22.62 10.47
N SER A 149 10.52 21.30 10.45
CA SER A 149 9.41 20.49 9.94
C SER A 149 9.43 19.10 10.55
N ASP A 150 8.25 18.59 10.87
CA ASP A 150 8.01 17.19 11.20
C ASP A 150 7.69 16.45 9.89
N LEU A 151 8.74 15.98 9.22
CA LEU A 151 8.65 15.43 7.88
C LEU A 151 8.00 14.05 7.86
N PHE A 152 8.19 13.28 8.93
CA PHE A 152 7.75 11.91 9.01
C PHE A 152 6.65 11.74 10.05
N PHE A 153 5.71 10.85 9.75
CA PHE A 153 4.71 10.43 10.72
C PHE A 153 4.49 8.93 10.64
N LYS A 154 4.05 8.36 11.77
CA LYS A 154 3.82 6.93 11.90
C LYS A 154 2.60 6.55 11.06
N TYR A 155 2.82 5.72 10.05
CA TYR A 155 1.76 5.24 9.20
C TYR A 155 0.99 4.11 9.90
N ARG A 156 -0.33 4.29 9.99
CA ARG A 156 -1.26 3.34 10.59
C ARG A 156 -2.43 3.10 9.64
N PHE A 157 -2.83 1.84 9.53
CA PHE A 157 -4.02 1.44 8.77
C PHE A 157 -4.74 0.33 9.54
N ASN A 158 -6.05 0.50 9.76
CA ASN A 158 -6.88 -0.40 10.57
C ASN A 158 -6.27 -0.73 11.94
N GLY A 159 -5.74 0.29 12.64
CA GLY A 159 -5.08 0.14 13.95
C GLY A 159 -3.65 -0.41 13.92
N ASN A 160 -3.22 -1.04 12.82
CA ASN A 160 -1.89 -1.59 12.67
C ASN A 160 -0.89 -0.54 12.22
N SER A 161 0.34 -0.60 12.74
CA SER A 161 1.42 0.30 12.32
C SER A 161 2.43 -0.40 11.43
N PHE A 162 2.65 0.20 10.26
CA PHE A 162 3.51 -0.34 9.21
C PHE A 162 4.91 0.29 9.22
N GLY A 163 5.04 1.51 9.73
CA GLY A 163 6.31 2.22 9.72
C GLY A 163 6.08 3.71 9.68
N TYR A 164 6.89 4.40 8.90
CA TYR A 164 6.81 5.85 8.70
C TYR A 164 6.60 6.17 7.23
N VAL A 165 5.92 7.26 6.96
CA VAL A 165 5.77 7.86 5.63
C VAL A 165 6.09 9.35 5.72
N VAL A 166 6.42 9.95 4.58
CA VAL A 166 6.71 11.38 4.49
C VAL A 166 5.40 12.16 4.38
N ARG A 167 5.32 13.31 5.03
CA ARG A 167 4.20 14.24 4.91
C ARG A 167 4.15 14.81 3.48
N PRO A 168 2.98 14.82 2.82
CA PRO A 168 2.82 15.52 1.56
C PRO A 168 3.15 17.01 1.72
N PHE A 169 3.83 17.56 0.72
CA PHE A 169 4.23 18.96 0.69
C PHE A 169 3.12 19.78 0.04
N LEU A 170 2.88 20.99 0.53
CA LEU A 170 1.96 21.93 -0.10
C LEU A 170 2.70 22.75 -1.14
N ASP A 171 2.27 22.67 -2.40
CA ASP A 171 2.64 23.64 -3.41
C ASP A 171 1.77 24.89 -3.23
N THR A 172 2.39 25.99 -2.81
CA THR A 172 1.68 27.25 -2.55
C THR A 172 1.17 27.94 -3.82
N TYR A 173 1.69 27.58 -5.00
CA TYR A 173 1.24 28.16 -6.27
C TYR A 173 -0.05 27.50 -6.76
N THR A 174 -0.12 26.18 -6.70
CA THR A 174 -1.28 25.38 -7.15
C THR A 174 -2.25 25.06 -6.01
N ASN A 175 -1.88 25.36 -4.77
CA ASN A 175 -2.58 24.97 -3.54
C ASN A 175 -2.86 23.45 -3.49
N SER A 176 -1.95 22.65 -4.04
CA SER A 176 -2.09 21.20 -4.15
C SER A 176 -1.00 20.48 -3.38
N TYR A 177 -1.32 19.30 -2.86
CA TYR A 177 -0.36 18.47 -2.12
C TYR A 177 0.39 17.54 -3.08
N TYR A 178 1.71 17.47 -2.93
CA TYR A 178 2.57 16.63 -3.74
C TYR A 178 3.56 15.82 -2.90
N CYS A 179 4.05 14.73 -3.49
CA CYS A 179 5.14 13.96 -2.95
C CYS A 179 6.43 14.29 -3.71
N PRO A 180 7.55 14.62 -3.03
CA PRO A 180 8.77 14.98 -3.72
C PRO A 180 9.27 13.86 -4.65
N SER A 181 9.39 14.20 -5.93
CA SER A 181 9.97 13.37 -6.98
C SER A 181 11.22 14.05 -7.55
N THR A 182 11.92 13.37 -8.46
CA THR A 182 13.12 13.91 -9.12
C THR A 182 12.89 15.24 -9.84
N ASN A 183 11.65 15.48 -10.31
CA ASN A 183 11.27 16.74 -10.93
C ASN A 183 11.27 17.92 -9.92
N ASN A 184 11.01 17.65 -8.64
CA ASN A 184 10.97 18.67 -7.60
C ASN A 184 12.38 19.05 -7.09
N PHE A 185 13.42 18.26 -7.41
CA PHE A 185 14.77 18.47 -6.87
C PHE A 185 15.43 19.75 -7.38
N PHE A 186 15.05 20.20 -8.57
CA PHE A 186 15.56 21.45 -9.13
C PHE A 186 14.88 22.69 -8.54
N ILE A 187 13.74 22.51 -7.87
CA ILE A 187 12.91 23.61 -7.37
C ILE A 187 13.42 24.12 -6.03
N SER A 188 13.98 23.25 -5.17
CA SER A 188 14.42 23.63 -3.83
C SER A 188 15.66 22.86 -3.37
N PRO A 189 16.74 23.56 -2.97
CA PRO A 189 17.90 22.95 -2.32
C PRO A 189 17.53 22.15 -1.06
N VAL A 190 16.47 22.56 -0.35
CA VAL A 190 15.97 21.84 0.83
C VAL A 190 15.41 20.47 0.44
N LEU A 191 14.63 20.41 -0.64
CA LEU A 191 14.08 19.14 -1.14
C LEU A 191 15.18 18.18 -1.59
N LYS A 192 16.27 18.70 -2.17
CA LYS A 192 17.44 17.89 -2.51
C LYS A 192 18.04 17.19 -1.28
N ILE A 193 18.21 17.90 -0.16
CA ILE A 193 18.73 17.28 1.07
C ILE A 193 17.75 16.22 1.59
N ILE A 194 16.45 16.51 1.59
CA ILE A 194 15.42 15.55 2.03
C ILE A 194 15.49 14.27 1.20
N THR A 195 15.68 14.37 -0.11
CA THR A 195 15.61 13.23 -1.01
C THR A 195 16.85 12.35 -1.00
N GLU A 196 17.98 12.86 -0.50
CA GLU A 196 19.15 12.03 -0.16
C GLU A 196 18.83 10.99 0.95
N TYR A 197 17.81 11.24 1.78
CA TYR A 197 17.33 10.32 2.81
C TYR A 197 16.10 9.55 2.37
N THR A 198 15.13 10.23 1.77
CA THR A 198 13.84 9.62 1.42
C THR A 198 13.91 8.80 0.14
N GLY A 199 14.83 9.14 -0.77
CA GLY A 199 14.75 8.74 -2.18
C GLY A 199 13.59 9.43 -2.89
N GLU A 200 13.26 8.94 -4.08
CA GLU A 200 12.04 9.35 -4.77
C GLU A 200 10.81 8.86 -4.00
N THR A 201 9.79 9.72 -3.94
CA THR A 201 8.53 9.39 -3.25
C THR A 201 7.35 9.50 -4.20
N GLU A 202 6.31 8.74 -3.92
CA GLU A 202 5.02 8.79 -4.62
C GLU A 202 3.89 8.86 -3.59
N GLY A 203 2.74 9.42 -4.00
CA GLY A 203 1.55 9.47 -3.16
C GLY A 203 1.01 8.07 -2.81
N LEU A 204 0.56 7.89 -1.58
CA LEU A 204 -0.25 6.74 -1.17
C LEU A 204 -1.70 7.20 -0.98
N TYR A 205 -2.65 6.45 -1.52
CA TYR A 205 -4.07 6.81 -1.54
C TYR A 205 -4.95 5.70 -0.99
N LEU A 206 -6.16 6.07 -0.55
CA LEU A 206 -7.19 5.14 -0.13
C LEU A 206 -8.25 4.99 -1.21
N GLY A 207 -8.45 3.78 -1.72
CA GLY A 207 -9.53 3.41 -2.63
C GLY A 207 -10.66 2.70 -1.90
N GLN A 208 -11.91 3.06 -2.20
CA GLN A 208 -13.11 2.41 -1.70
C GLN A 208 -13.77 1.56 -2.79
N MET A 209 -13.99 0.28 -2.53
CA MET A 209 -14.74 -0.57 -3.46
C MET A 209 -16.24 -0.32 -3.39
N GLU A 210 -16.96 -0.70 -4.45
CA GLU A 210 -18.42 -0.82 -4.43
C GLU A 210 -18.89 -1.65 -3.22
N PRO A 211 -19.92 -1.21 -2.47
CA PRO A 211 -20.44 -1.94 -1.33
C PRO A 211 -20.96 -3.34 -1.72
N GLN A 212 -20.62 -4.34 -0.90
CA GLN A 212 -21.05 -5.72 -1.07
C GLN A 212 -22.03 -6.08 0.04
N ARG A 213 -23.19 -6.63 -0.33
CA ARG A 213 -24.20 -7.07 0.64
C ARG A 213 -23.95 -8.51 1.05
N LEU A 214 -23.75 -8.72 2.34
CA LEU A 214 -23.80 -10.02 2.98
C LEU A 214 -25.19 -10.22 3.57
N VAL A 215 -25.89 -11.25 3.09
CA VAL A 215 -27.25 -11.59 3.52
C VAL A 215 -27.17 -12.86 4.36
N THR A 216 -27.58 -12.75 5.63
CA THR A 216 -27.79 -13.88 6.53
C THR A 216 -29.29 -14.01 6.84
N PRO A 217 -29.78 -15.10 7.47
CA PRO A 217 -31.17 -15.20 7.89
C PRO A 217 -31.61 -14.08 8.84
N ASN A 218 -30.67 -13.56 9.65
CA ASN A 218 -30.98 -12.66 10.76
C ASN A 218 -30.51 -11.22 10.53
N GLU A 219 -29.64 -10.99 9.55
CA GLU A 219 -29.01 -9.68 9.34
C GLU A 219 -28.56 -9.49 7.88
N ASN A 220 -28.76 -8.26 7.38
CA ASN A 220 -28.17 -7.78 6.15
C ASN A 220 -27.02 -6.83 6.50
N ARG A 221 -25.78 -7.27 6.26
CA ARG A 221 -24.58 -6.45 6.46
C ARG A 221 -24.10 -5.91 5.12
N THR A 222 -23.63 -4.67 5.12
CA THR A 222 -22.95 -4.08 3.96
C THR A 222 -21.46 -4.00 4.28
N ILE A 223 -20.65 -4.70 3.49
CA ILE A 223 -19.20 -4.67 3.58
C ILE A 223 -18.66 -3.72 2.52
N ILE A 224 -17.85 -2.78 2.95
CA ILE A 224 -17.13 -1.87 2.07
C ILE A 224 -15.65 -2.18 2.25
N ALA A 225 -15.01 -2.64 1.19
CA ALA A 225 -13.59 -2.94 1.20
C ALA A 225 -12.80 -1.69 0.85
N GLU A 226 -11.69 -1.48 1.56
CA GLU A 226 -10.76 -0.40 1.29
C GLU A 226 -9.42 -0.96 0.81
N LEU A 227 -8.81 -0.24 -0.14
CA LEU A 227 -7.59 -0.59 -0.84
C LEU A 227 -6.57 0.54 -0.68
N GLN A 228 -5.34 0.22 -0.32
CA GLN A 228 -4.23 1.17 -0.36
C GLN A 228 -3.57 1.11 -1.73
N VAL A 229 -3.44 2.26 -2.40
CA VAL A 229 -3.00 2.33 -3.80
C VAL A 229 -1.93 3.39 -3.96
N ALA A 230 -0.80 2.99 -4.54
CA ALA A 230 0.30 3.89 -4.88
C ALA A 230 -0.06 4.77 -6.09
N GLU A 231 0.45 6.00 -6.11
CA GLU A 231 0.18 7.01 -7.13
C GLU A 231 0.43 6.51 -8.54
N LYS A 232 1.54 5.80 -8.78
CA LYS A 232 1.83 5.27 -10.12
C LYS A 232 0.74 4.36 -10.66
N ASN A 233 0.04 3.63 -9.79
CA ASN A 233 -1.09 2.79 -10.20
C ASN A 233 -2.32 3.65 -10.51
N ILE A 234 -2.54 4.73 -9.78
CA ILE A 234 -3.59 5.69 -10.11
C ILE A 234 -3.28 6.39 -11.44
N MET A 235 -2.06 6.88 -11.64
CA MET A 235 -1.64 7.50 -12.90
C MET A 235 -1.78 6.55 -14.09
N LYS A 236 -1.52 5.24 -13.89
CA LYS A 236 -1.59 4.24 -14.95
C LYS A 236 -3.00 3.73 -15.23
N TYR A 237 -3.82 3.48 -14.20
CA TYR A 237 -5.11 2.80 -14.33
C TYR A 237 -6.32 3.66 -13.96
N GLY A 238 -6.09 4.83 -13.38
CA GLY A 238 -7.11 5.75 -12.93
C GLY A 238 -7.75 6.53 -14.07
N PHE A 239 -9.02 6.88 -13.86
CA PHE A 239 -9.79 7.72 -14.75
C PHE A 239 -10.80 8.55 -13.95
N TYR A 240 -11.26 9.65 -14.53
CA TYR A 240 -12.36 10.45 -14.02
C TYR A 240 -13.49 10.50 -15.05
N ILE A 241 -14.67 10.96 -14.62
CA ILE A 241 -15.85 11.08 -15.48
C ILE A 241 -16.20 12.56 -15.59
N ARG A 242 -16.16 13.09 -16.81
CA ARG A 242 -16.60 14.46 -17.11
C ARG A 242 -17.51 14.42 -18.33
N ASP A 243 -18.65 15.09 -18.25
CA ASP A 243 -19.65 15.14 -19.33
C ASP A 243 -20.11 13.74 -19.79
N GLY A 244 -20.20 12.78 -18.85
CA GLY A 244 -20.57 11.39 -19.13
C GLY A 244 -19.48 10.55 -19.79
N GLN A 245 -18.30 11.11 -20.08
CA GLN A 245 -17.17 10.39 -20.69
C GLN A 245 -16.10 10.06 -19.66
N LYS A 246 -15.55 8.84 -19.75
CA LYS A 246 -14.38 8.45 -18.98
C LYS A 246 -13.12 9.01 -19.63
N LYS A 247 -12.30 9.72 -18.85
CA LYS A 247 -11.03 10.28 -19.29
C LYS A 247 -9.91 9.76 -18.39
N ARG A 248 -8.79 9.36 -19.00
CA ARG A 248 -7.61 8.93 -18.24
C ARG A 248 -7.02 10.10 -17.47
N ILE A 249 -6.33 9.78 -16.38
CA ILE A 249 -5.50 10.74 -15.68
C ILE A 249 -4.24 10.95 -16.51
N GLU A 250 -3.91 12.21 -16.76
CA GLU A 250 -2.73 12.65 -17.49
C GLU A 250 -1.76 13.39 -16.56
N TYR A 251 -2.28 14.04 -15.52
CA TYR A 251 -1.52 14.89 -14.61
C TYR A 251 -1.89 14.60 -13.14
N GLU A 252 -0.92 14.74 -12.24
CA GLU A 252 -1.09 14.42 -10.80
C GLU A 252 -2.12 15.33 -10.10
N ASP A 253 -2.22 16.59 -10.50
CA ASP A 253 -3.17 17.57 -9.96
C ASP A 253 -4.63 17.17 -10.21
N GLN A 254 -4.89 16.39 -11.26
CA GLN A 254 -6.19 15.81 -11.53
C GLN A 254 -6.60 14.83 -10.43
N ILE A 255 -5.66 14.14 -9.77
CA ILE A 255 -5.99 13.24 -8.67
C ILE A 255 -6.65 14.00 -7.53
N GLU A 256 -6.15 15.20 -7.21
CA GLU A 256 -6.69 16.03 -6.13
C GLU A 256 -8.00 16.73 -6.55
N THR A 257 -8.11 17.20 -7.78
CA THR A 257 -9.24 18.01 -8.24
C THR A 257 -10.45 17.20 -8.74
N GLU A 258 -10.24 15.99 -9.27
CA GLU A 258 -11.31 15.16 -9.83
C GLU A 258 -11.75 14.04 -8.90
N THR A 259 -12.95 13.49 -9.11
CA THR A 259 -13.30 12.20 -8.48
C THR A 259 -12.68 11.08 -9.31
N ILE A 260 -11.68 10.42 -8.71
CA ILE A 260 -10.92 9.37 -9.39
C ILE A 260 -11.54 8.00 -9.16
N TYR A 261 -11.61 7.22 -10.23
CA TYR A 261 -12.02 5.84 -10.26
C TYR A 261 -10.94 4.97 -10.89
N PHE A 262 -10.92 3.69 -10.55
CA PHE A 262 -10.15 2.67 -11.27
C PHE A 262 -10.85 1.32 -11.18
N TYR A 263 -10.48 0.39 -12.06
CA TYR A 263 -10.96 -0.99 -12.01
C TYR A 263 -9.93 -1.90 -11.34
N TYR A 264 -10.39 -2.71 -10.37
CA TYR A 264 -9.58 -3.64 -9.59
C TYR A 264 -10.09 -5.09 -9.73
N PRO A 265 -9.20 -6.11 -9.83
CA PRO A 265 -7.74 -6.01 -9.83
C PRO A 265 -7.18 -5.28 -11.06
N PHE A 266 -5.98 -4.71 -10.91
CA PHE A 266 -5.28 -4.08 -12.03
C PHE A 266 -4.93 -5.13 -13.11
N SER A 267 -4.86 -4.69 -14.36
CA SER A 267 -4.53 -5.56 -15.50
C SER A 267 -3.72 -4.79 -16.52
N ASP A 268 -2.54 -5.31 -16.86
CA ASP A 268 -1.64 -4.71 -17.85
C ASP A 268 -2.07 -4.93 -19.30
N VAL A 269 -2.98 -5.89 -19.53
CA VAL A 269 -3.43 -6.27 -20.88
C VAL A 269 -4.81 -5.73 -21.23
N GLN A 270 -5.57 -5.22 -20.24
CA GLN A 270 -6.92 -4.71 -20.46
C GLN A 270 -6.91 -3.19 -20.38
N ASP A 271 -7.67 -2.52 -21.24
CA ASP A 271 -7.83 -1.07 -21.19
C ASP A 271 -8.31 -0.64 -19.78
N PRO A 272 -7.60 0.28 -19.10
CA PRO A 272 -8.04 0.93 -17.87
C PRO A 272 -9.48 1.47 -17.88
N LEU A 273 -10.03 1.84 -19.04
CA LEU A 273 -11.38 2.43 -19.14
C LEU A 273 -12.52 1.41 -19.27
N VAL A 274 -12.21 0.11 -19.39
CA VAL A 274 -13.19 -0.97 -19.63
C VAL A 274 -13.34 -1.86 -18.40
N LYS A 275 -14.54 -1.96 -17.82
CA LYS A 275 -14.77 -2.71 -16.56
C LYS A 275 -14.40 -4.20 -16.66
N GLY A 276 -14.91 -4.91 -17.68
CA GLY A 276 -14.79 -6.37 -17.74
C GLY A 276 -15.39 -7.03 -16.50
N SER A 277 -14.70 -8.03 -15.93
CA SER A 277 -15.07 -8.69 -14.66
C SER A 277 -14.59 -7.94 -13.40
N ARG A 278 -13.83 -6.85 -13.56
CA ARG A 278 -13.25 -6.08 -12.47
C ARG A 278 -14.30 -5.24 -11.74
N LYS A 279 -14.00 -4.85 -10.51
CA LYS A 279 -14.84 -3.99 -9.69
C LYS A 279 -14.34 -2.56 -9.76
N ILE A 280 -15.25 -1.59 -9.75
CA ILE A 280 -14.85 -0.19 -9.70
C ILE A 280 -14.48 0.16 -8.25
N VAL A 281 -13.48 1.02 -8.13
CA VAL A 281 -12.95 1.54 -6.88
C VAL A 281 -12.86 3.05 -7.03
N THR A 282 -13.23 3.80 -6.00
CA THR A 282 -13.18 5.27 -5.97
C THR A 282 -12.11 5.72 -4.99
N VAL A 283 -11.24 6.64 -5.39
CA VAL A 283 -10.24 7.23 -4.50
C VAL A 283 -10.94 8.19 -3.53
N LYS A 284 -10.70 8.01 -2.23
CA LYS A 284 -11.24 8.83 -1.14
C LYS A 284 -10.27 9.93 -0.75
N PHE A 285 -10.81 10.92 -0.03
CA PHE A 285 -10.01 11.79 0.82
C PHE A 285 -9.38 11.00 1.97
N ALA A 286 -8.18 11.38 2.38
CA ALA A 286 -7.44 10.70 3.45
C ALA A 286 -8.17 10.78 4.80
N ASP A 287 -8.86 11.89 5.03
CA ASP A 287 -9.70 12.18 6.19
C ASP A 287 -10.83 13.11 5.72
N PRO A 288 -12.08 12.97 6.19
CA PRO A 288 -13.15 13.94 5.96
C PRO A 288 -12.78 15.41 6.23
N GLU A 289 -11.85 15.68 7.15
CA GLU A 289 -11.35 17.02 7.47
C GLU A 289 -10.06 17.38 6.71
N SER A 290 -9.45 16.42 6.00
CA SER A 290 -8.24 16.64 5.21
C SER A 290 -8.58 17.27 3.87
N TYR A 291 -7.79 18.28 3.50
CA TYR A 291 -7.81 18.89 2.16
C TYR A 291 -7.00 18.08 1.13
N THR A 292 -6.52 16.88 1.47
CA THR A 292 -5.79 16.00 0.55
C THR A 292 -6.32 14.57 0.54
N LYS A 293 -6.25 13.95 -0.65
CA LYS A 293 -6.49 12.51 -0.84
C LYS A 293 -5.28 11.63 -0.52
N LYS A 294 -4.09 12.21 -0.36
CA LYS A 294 -2.87 11.49 -0.01
C LYS A 294 -2.86 11.11 1.47
N LEU A 295 -2.75 9.82 1.74
CA LEU A 295 -2.49 9.26 3.07
C LEU A 295 -1.06 9.54 3.55
N GLY A 296 -0.15 9.87 2.65
CA GLY A 296 1.28 10.08 2.89
C GLY A 296 2.10 9.87 1.62
N CYS A 297 3.39 10.14 1.70
CA CYS A 297 4.35 9.89 0.63
C CYS A 297 5.20 8.67 0.99
N VAL A 298 5.12 7.65 0.15
CA VAL A 298 5.87 6.38 0.27
C VAL A 298 7.04 6.38 -0.71
N PHE A 299 8.01 5.49 -0.51
CA PHE A 299 9.13 5.41 -1.45
C PHE A 299 8.66 4.89 -2.82
N SER A 300 9.01 5.59 -3.90
CA SER A 300 8.70 5.19 -5.27
C SER A 300 9.74 4.20 -5.79
N LYS A 301 9.30 2.98 -6.09
CA LYS A 301 10.06 2.07 -6.95
C LYS A 301 9.78 2.46 -8.41
N ASN A 302 10.65 3.27 -8.98
CA ASN A 302 10.77 3.42 -10.44
C ASN A 302 11.37 2.15 -11.05
#